data_AF-A0A8S4D865-F1
#
_entry.id   AF-A0A8S4D865-F1
#
_cell.length_a   1.000
_cell.length_b   1.000
_cell.length_c   1.000
_cell.angle_alpha   90.00
_cell.angle_beta   90.00
_cell.angle_gamma   90.00
#
_symmetry.space_group_name_H-M   'P 1'
#
loop_
_entity.id
_entity.type
_entity.pdbx_description
1 polymer ?
#
loop_
_entity_poly.entity_id
_entity_poly.type
_entity_poly.pdbx_seq_one_letter_code
_entity_poly.pdbx_strand_id
1 'polypeptide(L)'
;MNVSGDTLFLGGCGRFFEGNAQQMHNALITVLSNLPDATKVFCGHEYTLQNLKYAAHVEPDNEDVKSKIAWAEEKRAQQLPTVPSSIGEEKSYNPFMRVNSPSVQQFAGKNNPVETMKAIRDAKDNFKG
;
A
#
# COMPACT_ATOMS: atom_id res chain seq x y z
N MET A 1 -14.16 -7.80 11.66
CA MET A 1 -13.11 -8.80 11.36
C MET A 1 -11.82 -8.02 11.23
N ASN A 2 -10.86 -8.23 12.13
CA ASN A 2 -9.63 -7.45 12.20
C ASN A 2 -8.56 -8.20 11.41
N VAL A 3 -8.01 -7.58 10.37
CA VAL A 3 -6.83 -8.12 9.67
C VAL A 3 -5.61 -7.52 10.34
N SER A 4 -5.02 -8.28 11.26
CA SER A 4 -3.77 -7.94 11.93
C SER A 4 -2.80 -9.11 11.78
N GLY A 5 -1.65 -8.80 11.18
CA GLY A 5 -0.54 -9.70 10.86
C GLY A 5 0.29 -9.02 9.79
N ASP A 6 1.62 -9.11 9.85
CA ASP A 6 2.62 -8.34 9.06
C ASP A 6 2.51 -8.42 7.51
N THR A 7 1.39 -8.92 6.99
CA THR A 7 1.01 -8.99 5.59
C THR A 7 0.60 -7.63 5.02
N LEU A 8 -0.19 -6.82 5.74
CA LEU A 8 -0.70 -5.52 5.26
C LEU A 8 -0.30 -4.37 6.20
N PHE A 9 0.38 -3.37 5.64
CA PHE A 9 0.69 -2.11 6.32
C PHE A 9 -0.10 -0.97 5.67
N LEU A 10 -0.36 0.10 6.41
CA LEU A 10 -0.98 1.29 5.83
C LEU A 10 -0.08 1.84 4.71
N GLY A 11 -0.57 1.85 3.47
CA GLY A 11 0.16 2.26 2.27
C GLY A 11 1.26 1.29 1.81
N GLY A 12 1.32 0.07 2.35
CA GLY A 12 2.38 -0.89 2.02
C GLY A 12 1.99 -2.35 2.21
N CYS A 13 2.93 -3.24 1.90
CA CYS A 13 2.86 -4.65 2.27
C CYS A 13 4.15 -5.06 2.99
N GLY A 14 4.08 -6.11 3.80
CA GLY A 14 5.25 -6.70 4.45
C GLY A 14 6.30 -7.14 3.42
N ARG A 15 7.56 -7.24 3.87
CA ARG A 15 8.63 -7.80 3.04
C ARG A 15 8.35 -9.28 2.77
N PHE A 16 8.80 -9.75 1.61
CA PHE A 16 8.79 -11.17 1.25
C PHE A 16 9.82 -11.94 2.08
N PHE A 17 9.50 -12.29 3.32
CA PHE A 17 10.40 -13.17 4.09
C PHE A 17 10.25 -14.64 3.66
N GLU A 18 9.04 -15.08 3.26
CA GLU A 18 8.77 -16.46 2.82
C GLU A 18 7.70 -16.57 1.70
N GLY A 19 7.72 -15.67 0.68
CA GLY A 19 6.72 -15.73 -0.39
C GLY A 19 7.12 -15.06 -1.71
N ASN A 20 6.41 -15.41 -2.80
CA ASN A 20 6.62 -14.84 -4.14
C ASN A 20 5.54 -13.79 -4.50
N ALA A 21 5.76 -13.03 -5.58
CA ALA A 21 4.85 -11.98 -6.03
C ALA A 21 3.43 -12.49 -6.34
N GLN A 22 3.28 -13.74 -6.78
CA GLN A 22 1.97 -14.35 -7.04
C GLN A 22 1.19 -14.57 -5.74
N GLN A 23 1.85 -15.05 -4.69
CA GLN A 23 1.22 -15.25 -3.38
C GLN A 23 0.78 -13.91 -2.78
N MET A 24 1.61 -12.86 -2.91
CA MET A 24 1.25 -11.52 -2.46
C MET A 24 0.10 -10.92 -3.26
N HIS A 25 0.13 -11.08 -4.59
CA HIS A 25 -1.00 -10.70 -5.43
C HIS A 25 -2.28 -11.41 -4.98
N ASN A 26 -2.24 -12.72 -4.74
CA ASN A 26 -3.42 -13.45 -4.28
C ASN A 26 -3.89 -12.97 -2.90
N ALA A 27 -2.98 -12.73 -1.95
CA ALA A 27 -3.33 -12.26 -0.63
C ALA A 27 -3.97 -10.85 -0.67
N LEU A 28 -3.34 -9.91 -1.37
CA LEU A 28 -3.81 -8.52 -1.43
C LEU A 28 -5.03 -8.39 -2.34
N ILE A 29 -4.93 -8.86 -3.58
CA ILE A 29 -5.91 -8.61 -4.63
C ILE A 29 -7.10 -9.59 -4.57
N THR A 30 -6.82 -10.88 -4.35
CA THR A 30 -7.89 -11.90 -4.37
C THR A 30 -8.58 -12.05 -3.01
N VAL A 31 -7.86 -11.89 -1.91
CA VAL A 31 -8.43 -12.07 -0.56
C VAL A 31 -8.83 -10.72 0.05
N LEU A 32 -7.90 -9.79 0.20
CA LEU A 32 -8.14 -8.58 0.99
C LEU A 32 -9.01 -7.53 0.28
N SER A 33 -8.84 -7.30 -1.02
CA SER A 33 -9.72 -6.36 -1.74
C SER A 33 -11.16 -6.84 -1.89
N ASN A 34 -11.45 -8.13 -1.66
CA ASN A 34 -12.81 -8.65 -1.63
C ASN A 34 -13.51 -8.44 -0.27
N LEU A 35 -12.80 -7.93 0.75
CA LEU A 35 -13.42 -7.54 2.00
C LEU A 35 -14.24 -6.25 1.82
N PRO A 36 -15.26 -6.01 2.67
CA PRO A 36 -16.01 -4.76 2.65
C PRO A 36 -15.09 -3.55 2.83
N ASP A 37 -15.35 -2.46 2.11
CA ASP A 37 -14.49 -1.27 2.13
C ASP A 37 -14.38 -0.61 3.51
N ALA A 38 -15.39 -0.81 4.37
CA ALA A 38 -15.39 -0.35 5.76
C ALA A 38 -14.50 -1.19 6.70
N THR A 39 -13.96 -2.32 6.23
CA THR A 39 -13.09 -3.20 7.02
C THR A 39 -11.86 -2.45 7.45
N LYS A 40 -11.64 -2.38 8.77
CA LYS A 40 -10.51 -1.65 9.35
C LYS A 40 -9.22 -2.44 9.26
N VAL A 41 -8.16 -1.75 8.87
CA VAL A 41 -6.79 -2.27 8.77
C VAL A 41 -5.98 -1.67 9.91
N PHE A 42 -5.41 -2.54 10.74
CA PHE A 42 -4.55 -2.16 11.86
C PHE A 42 -3.15 -2.68 11.57
N CYS A 43 -2.18 -1.78 11.40
CA CYS A 43 -0.79 -2.15 11.22
C CYS A 43 -0.02 -2.01 12.54
N GLY A 44 0.91 -2.94 12.81
CA GLY A 44 1.70 -2.97 14.05
C GLY A 44 2.85 -1.97 14.10
N HIS A 45 3.15 -1.28 12.98
CA HIS A 45 4.27 -0.35 12.86
C HIS A 45 3.85 0.96 12.18
N GLU A 46 4.39 2.08 12.68
CA GLU A 46 4.13 3.43 12.18
C GLU A 46 5.07 3.76 10.99
N TYR A 47 4.86 3.07 9.86
CA TYR A 47 5.58 3.30 8.59
C TYR A 47 4.76 4.09 7.56
N THR A 48 3.61 4.63 7.97
CA THR A 48 2.62 5.30 7.11
C THR A 48 3.24 6.37 6.22
N LEU A 49 4.00 7.32 6.76
CA LEU A 49 4.60 8.39 5.95
C LEU A 49 5.62 7.86 4.93
N GLN A 50 6.46 6.90 5.31
CA GLN A 50 7.45 6.33 4.39
C GLN A 50 6.77 5.55 3.25
N ASN A 51 5.71 4.81 3.58
CA ASN A 51 4.89 4.10 2.61
C ASN A 51 4.16 5.04 1.66
N LEU A 52 3.59 6.14 2.18
CA LEU A 52 2.90 7.14 1.37
C LEU A 52 3.86 7.94 0.48
N LYS A 53 5.08 8.25 0.96
CA LYS A 53 6.13 8.82 0.10
C LYS A 53 6.47 7.91 -1.07
N TYR A 54 6.54 6.61 -0.84
CA TYR A 54 6.72 5.64 -1.92
C TYR A 54 5.51 5.60 -2.85
N ALA A 55 4.29 5.62 -2.31
CA ALA A 55 3.08 5.72 -3.13
C ALA A 55 3.07 6.96 -4.02
N ALA A 56 3.53 8.11 -3.52
CA ALA A 56 3.65 9.35 -4.29
C ALA A 56 4.76 9.27 -5.35
N HIS A 57 5.79 8.45 -5.13
CA HIS A 57 6.79 8.17 -6.15
C HIS A 57 6.22 7.29 -7.29
N VAL A 58 5.37 6.32 -6.95
CA VAL A 58 4.72 5.42 -7.94
C VAL A 58 3.62 6.13 -8.72
N GLU A 59 2.79 6.93 -8.04
CA GLU A 59 1.67 7.68 -8.62
C GLU A 59 1.72 9.16 -8.20
N PRO A 60 2.58 9.99 -8.81
CA PRO A 60 2.75 11.40 -8.42
C PRO A 60 1.50 12.26 -8.64
N ASP A 61 0.61 11.84 -9.53
CA ASP A 61 -0.63 12.54 -9.86
C ASP A 61 -1.85 11.99 -9.08
N ASN A 62 -1.65 11.05 -8.16
CA ASN A 62 -2.73 10.51 -7.34
C ASN A 62 -3.04 11.46 -6.16
N GLU A 63 -4.15 12.19 -6.27
CA GLU A 63 -4.61 13.15 -5.24
C GLU A 63 -4.99 12.47 -3.91
N ASP A 64 -5.43 11.21 -3.93
CA ASP A 64 -5.71 10.46 -2.70
C ASP A 64 -4.42 10.23 -1.90
N VAL A 65 -3.31 9.96 -2.59
CA VAL A 65 -1.99 9.82 -1.95
C VAL A 65 -1.56 11.15 -1.31
N LYS A 66 -1.67 12.26 -2.04
CA LYS A 66 -1.30 13.59 -1.53
C LYS A 66 -2.13 13.97 -0.30
N SER A 67 -3.43 13.76 -0.38
CA SER A 67 -4.37 14.02 0.72
C SER A 67 -4.04 13.17 1.95
N LYS A 68 -3.69 11.89 1.74
CA LYS A 68 -3.33 10.98 2.83
C LYS A 68 -1.98 11.33 3.46
N ILE A 69 -1.01 11.83 2.68
CA ILE A 69 0.27 12.37 3.20
C ILE A 69 -0.01 13.53 4.14
N ALA A 70 -0.77 14.54 3.70
CA ALA A 70 -1.07 15.71 4.52
C ALA A 70 -1.77 15.32 5.83
N TRP A 71 -2.75 14.41 5.76
CA TRP A 71 -3.41 13.87 6.95
C TRP A 71 -2.44 13.15 7.89
N ALA A 72 -1.53 12.34 7.35
CA ALA A 72 -0.55 11.61 8.15
C ALA A 72 0.48 12.55 8.79
N GLU A 73 0.91 13.60 8.10
CA GLU A 73 1.81 14.64 8.64
C GLU A 73 1.15 15.38 9.81
N GLU A 74 -0.12 15.78 9.66
CA GLU A 74 -0.88 16.43 10.72
C GLU A 74 -1.02 15.53 11.95
N LYS A 75 -1.37 14.25 11.76
CA LYS A 75 -1.47 13.28 12.87
C LYS A 75 -0.13 13.12 13.59
N ARG A 76 0.97 13.05 12.85
CA ARG A 76 2.31 12.90 13.42
C ARG A 76 2.76 14.16 14.16
N ALA A 77 2.43 15.35 13.66
CA ALA A 77 2.66 16.61 14.37
C ALA A 77 1.91 16.66 15.71
N GLN A 78 0.74 16.04 15.80
CA GLN A 78 -0.06 15.91 17.02
C GLN A 78 0.31 14.69 17.88
N GLN A 79 1.36 13.92 17.52
CA GLN A 79 1.74 12.67 18.17
C GLN A 79 0.61 11.62 18.24
N LEU A 80 -0.36 11.69 17.32
CA LEU A 80 -1.46 10.75 17.21
C LEU A 80 -1.08 9.58 16.28
N PRO A 81 -1.59 8.36 16.56
CA PRO A 81 -1.40 7.23 15.67
C PRO A 81 -2.11 7.44 14.33
N THR A 82 -1.53 6.90 13.25
CA THR A 82 -2.16 6.91 11.91
C THR A 82 -3.04 5.68 11.64
N VAL A 83 -3.27 4.85 12.66
CA VAL A 83 -4.14 3.67 12.58
C VAL A 83 -5.50 3.94 13.25
N PRO A 84 -6.58 3.25 12.81
CA PRO A 84 -6.67 2.35 11.66
C PRO A 84 -6.95 3.06 10.34
N SER A 85 -6.59 2.43 9.21
CA SER A 85 -7.18 2.74 7.88
C SER A 85 -8.34 1.79 7.56
N SER A 86 -8.90 1.86 6.35
CA SER A 86 -9.84 0.86 5.84
C SER A 86 -9.41 0.25 4.49
N ILE A 87 -9.98 -0.90 4.14
CA ILE A 87 -9.73 -1.55 2.84
C ILE A 87 -10.09 -0.61 1.67
N GLY A 88 -11.18 0.15 1.79
CA GLY A 88 -11.56 1.15 0.78
C GLY A 88 -10.50 2.25 0.61
N GLU A 89 -9.94 2.74 1.72
CA GLU A 89 -8.85 3.70 1.71
C GLU A 89 -7.57 3.10 1.08
N GLU A 90 -7.19 1.87 1.45
CA GLU A 90 -5.99 1.24 0.87
C GLU A 90 -6.12 1.06 -0.65
N LYS A 91 -7.32 0.81 -1.19
CA LYS A 91 -7.53 0.72 -2.65
C LYS A 91 -7.30 2.05 -3.38
N SER A 92 -7.38 3.20 -2.69
CA SER A 92 -7.22 4.52 -3.33
C SER A 92 -5.76 4.97 -3.41
N TYR A 93 -4.94 4.71 -2.38
CA TYR A 93 -3.56 5.19 -2.32
C TYR A 93 -2.48 4.11 -2.21
N ASN A 94 -2.80 2.85 -1.91
CA ASN A 94 -1.76 1.83 -1.72
C ASN A 94 -1.35 1.23 -3.07
N PRO A 95 -0.10 1.42 -3.54
CA PRO A 95 0.32 0.97 -4.86
C PRO A 95 0.23 -0.55 -5.00
N PHE A 96 0.37 -1.31 -3.91
CA PHE A 96 0.26 -2.78 -3.93
C PHE A 96 -1.19 -3.27 -4.07
N MET A 97 -2.17 -2.52 -3.58
CA MET A 97 -3.60 -2.79 -3.82
C MET A 97 -4.05 -2.32 -5.21
N ARG A 98 -3.21 -1.54 -5.89
CA ARG A 98 -3.50 -0.86 -7.16
C ARG A 98 -2.68 -1.40 -8.33
N VAL A 99 -2.11 -2.60 -8.24
CA VAL A 99 -1.32 -3.22 -9.33
C VAL A 99 -2.12 -3.50 -10.62
N ASN A 100 -3.44 -3.41 -10.56
CA ASN A 100 -4.33 -3.45 -11.73
C ASN A 100 -4.54 -2.07 -12.37
N SER A 101 -4.12 -0.99 -11.71
CA SER A 101 -4.27 0.37 -12.22
C SER A 101 -3.28 0.63 -13.36
N PRO A 102 -3.72 1.25 -14.48
CA PRO A 102 -2.83 1.63 -15.58
C PRO A 102 -1.65 2.50 -15.13
N SER A 103 -1.86 3.43 -14.20
CA SER A 103 -0.82 4.30 -13.64
C SER A 103 0.32 3.52 -12.98
N VAL A 104 -0.02 2.54 -12.14
CA VAL A 104 0.95 1.70 -11.43
C VAL A 104 1.69 0.76 -12.39
N GLN A 105 0.97 0.21 -13.36
CA GLN A 105 1.53 -0.62 -14.44
C GLN A 105 2.51 0.16 -15.31
N GLN A 106 2.17 1.41 -15.65
CA GLN A 106 3.04 2.31 -16.39
C GLN A 106 4.32 2.61 -15.62
N PHE A 107 4.23 2.92 -14.31
CA PHE A 107 5.41 3.10 -13.47
C PHE A 107 6.30 1.85 -13.46
N ALA A 108 5.70 0.67 -13.32
CA ALA A 108 6.42 -0.59 -13.30
C ALA A 108 7.00 -1.01 -14.67
N GLY A 109 6.52 -0.44 -15.77
CA GLY A 109 6.82 -0.90 -17.13
C GLY A 109 6.33 -2.33 -17.39
N LYS A 110 5.21 -2.72 -16.76
CA LYS A 110 4.62 -4.07 -16.83
C LYS A 110 3.13 -3.97 -17.13
N ASN A 111 2.60 -4.93 -17.88
CA ASN A 111 1.17 -5.01 -18.21
C ASN A 111 0.47 -6.17 -17.49
N ASN A 112 1.21 -6.89 -16.63
CA ASN A 112 0.70 -7.99 -15.82
C ASN A 112 0.71 -7.57 -14.34
N PRO A 113 -0.41 -7.71 -13.60
CA PRO A 113 -0.49 -7.31 -12.19
C PRO A 113 0.51 -8.02 -11.26
N VAL A 114 0.85 -9.27 -11.52
CA VAL A 114 1.80 -10.06 -10.73
C VAL A 114 3.24 -9.59 -10.99
N GLU A 115 3.57 -9.31 -12.26
CA GLU A 115 4.87 -8.72 -12.60
C GLU A 115 5.00 -7.29 -12.07
N THR A 116 3.91 -6.53 -12.11
CA THR A 116 3.81 -5.18 -11.54
C THR A 116 4.06 -5.23 -10.04
N MET A 117 3.38 -6.14 -9.32
CA MET A 117 3.60 -6.40 -7.89
C MET A 117 5.06 -6.65 -7.56
N LYS A 118 5.73 -7.50 -8.35
CA LYS A 118 7.17 -7.76 -8.19
C LYS A 118 8.00 -6.50 -8.41
N ALA A 119 7.80 -5.82 -9.53
CA ALA A 119 8.59 -4.64 -9.91
C ALA A 119 8.47 -3.50 -8.87
N ILE A 120 7.25 -3.19 -8.42
CA ILE A 120 7.05 -2.15 -7.40
C ILE A 120 7.54 -2.60 -6.02
N ARG A 121 7.63 -3.90 -5.73
CA ARG A 121 8.23 -4.37 -4.48
C ARG A 121 9.74 -4.21 -4.50
N ASP A 122 10.37 -4.64 -5.59
CA ASP A 122 11.82 -4.50 -5.82
C ASP A 122 12.24 -3.02 -5.80
N ALA A 123 11.43 -2.14 -6.42
CA ALA A 123 11.65 -0.69 -6.37
C ALA A 123 11.51 -0.14 -4.94
N LYS A 124 10.50 -0.57 -4.16
CA LYS A 124 10.33 -0.14 -2.77
C LYS A 124 11.49 -0.59 -1.86
N ASP A 125 12.05 -1.77 -2.11
CA ASP A 125 13.19 -2.28 -1.32
C ASP A 125 14.47 -1.46 -1.53
N ASN A 126 14.60 -0.80 -2.68
CA ASN A 126 15.71 0.10 -3.00
C ASN A 126 15.38 1.59 -2.75
N PHE A 127 14.13 1.91 -2.42
CA PHE A 127 13.67 3.28 -2.22
C PHE A 127 14.17 3.85 -0.89
N LYS A 128 14.98 4.93 -0.98
CA LYS A 128 15.44 5.72 0.17
C LYS A 128 14.63 7.01 0.21
N GLY A 129 13.44 6.97 0.81
CA GLY A 129 12.57 8.15 1.03
C GLY A 129 12.36 8.49 2.50
#